data_AF-A0A4V2XY11-F1
#
_entry.id   AF-A0A4V2XY11-F1
#
_cell.length_a   1.000
_cell.length_b   1.000
_cell.length_c   1.000
_cell.angle_alpha   90.00
_cell.angle_beta   90.00
_cell.angle_gamma   90.00
#
_symmetry.space_group_name_H-M   'P 1'
#
loop_
_entity.id
_entity.type
_entity.pdbx_description
1 polymer ?
#
loop_
_entity_poly.entity_id
_entity_poly.type
_entity_poly.pdbx_seq_one_letter_code
_entity_poly.pdbx_strand_id
1 'polypeptide(L)'
;MRDNVWYRSAAAVNVPAWEDRGSLSIQRGTFQFTGKSRAVGGSIISVGRTQMGTNRWVHVRYDDQGQARDAYFKDGGALGWAGVLGGNKRLAAEFGAAAA
;
A
#
# COMPACT_ATOMS: atom_id res chain seq x y z
N MET A 1 -12.57 2.02 3.98
CA MET A 1 -12.26 1.35 2.71
C MET A 1 -11.90 2.42 1.69
N ARG A 2 -10.86 2.19 0.91
CA ARG A 2 -10.25 3.20 0.02
C ARG A 2 -10.09 2.59 -1.37
N ASP A 3 -10.69 3.21 -2.37
CA ASP A 3 -10.63 2.73 -3.75
C ASP A 3 -9.48 3.36 -4.52
N ASN A 4 -9.15 2.78 -5.67
CA ASN A 4 -8.08 3.25 -6.56
C ASN A 4 -6.68 3.25 -5.94
N VAL A 5 -6.42 2.31 -5.03
CA VAL A 5 -5.09 2.10 -4.46
C VAL A 5 -4.26 1.28 -5.44
N TRP A 6 -3.05 1.77 -5.76
CA TRP A 6 -2.07 1.04 -6.57
C TRP A 6 -1.23 0.17 -5.66
N TYR A 7 -0.90 -1.02 -6.13
CA TYR A 7 -0.19 -2.05 -5.37
C TYR A 7 1.05 -2.53 -6.12
N ARG A 8 2.11 -2.83 -5.36
CA ARG A 8 3.27 -3.62 -5.79
C ARG A 8 3.70 -4.55 -4.66
N SER A 9 4.23 -5.71 -5.03
CA SER A 9 4.81 -6.69 -4.09
C SER A 9 6.31 -6.47 -3.87
N ALA A 10 7.00 -5.80 -4.80
CA ALA A 10 8.43 -5.57 -4.70
C ALA A 10 8.88 -4.17 -5.11
N ALA A 11 10.01 -3.74 -4.54
CA ALA A 11 10.65 -2.46 -4.85
C ALA A 11 11.58 -2.49 -6.08
N ALA A 12 11.64 -3.61 -6.81
CA ALA A 12 12.58 -3.79 -7.90
C ALA A 12 12.36 -2.80 -9.08
N VAL A 13 13.47 -2.46 -9.74
CA VAL A 13 13.55 -1.41 -10.78
C VAL A 13 12.83 -1.80 -12.08
N ASN A 14 12.68 -3.11 -12.34
CA ASN A 14 12.03 -3.66 -13.55
C ASN A 14 10.54 -3.99 -13.38
N VAL A 15 9.94 -3.60 -12.25
CA VAL A 15 8.50 -3.79 -12.05
C VAL A 15 7.77 -2.62 -12.68
N PRO A 16 6.66 -2.85 -13.41
CA PRO A 16 5.85 -1.78 -13.98
C PRO A 16 5.45 -0.73 -12.93
N ALA A 17 4.97 0.43 -13.42
CA ALA A 17 4.61 1.56 -12.57
C ALA A 17 3.64 1.17 -11.42
N TRP A 18 2.84 0.12 -11.60
CA TRP A 18 2.10 -0.62 -10.56
C TRP A 18 1.86 -2.08 -11.04
N GLU A 19 1.71 -3.03 -10.12
CA GLU A 19 1.37 -4.43 -10.44
C GLU A 19 -0.16 -4.64 -10.49
N ASP A 20 -0.88 -4.00 -9.58
CA ASP A 20 -2.34 -4.11 -9.50
C ASP A 20 -2.95 -2.79 -9.01
N ARG A 21 -4.26 -2.64 -9.18
CA ARG A 21 -5.05 -1.54 -8.64
C ARG A 21 -6.38 -2.08 -8.13
N GLY A 22 -6.80 -1.59 -6.97
CA GLY A 22 -8.08 -1.97 -6.41
C GLY A 22 -8.41 -1.20 -5.14
N SER A 23 -8.99 -1.92 -4.18
CA SER A 23 -9.49 -1.33 -2.94
C SER A 23 -8.70 -1.85 -1.76
N LEU A 24 -8.50 -0.98 -0.76
CA LEU A 24 -7.78 -1.27 0.46
C LEU A 24 -8.69 -1.02 1.67
N SER A 25 -8.71 -1.97 2.58
CA SER A 25 -9.30 -1.84 3.91
C SER A 25 -8.21 -2.02 4.95
N ILE A 26 -8.16 -1.14 5.95
CA ILE A 26 -7.21 -1.20 7.05
C ILE A 26 -8.04 -1.18 8.33
N GLN A 27 -7.92 -2.21 9.17
CA GLN A 27 -8.69 -2.33 10.41
C GLN A 27 -7.89 -3.11 11.46
N ARG A 28 -7.84 -2.60 12.70
CA ARG A 28 -7.33 -3.31 13.89
C ARG A 28 -5.97 -4.01 13.67
N GLY A 29 -4.95 -3.27 13.25
CA GLY A 29 -3.62 -3.83 13.03
C GLY A 29 -3.48 -4.72 11.80
N THR A 30 -4.54 -4.87 11.00
CA THR A 30 -4.52 -5.67 9.77
C THR A 30 -4.89 -4.83 8.57
N PHE A 31 -4.53 -5.29 7.39
CA PHE A 31 -5.06 -4.74 6.16
C PHE A 31 -5.48 -5.85 5.20
N GLN A 32 -6.37 -5.50 4.30
CA GLN A 32 -6.77 -6.31 3.17
C GLN A 32 -6.85 -5.44 1.92
N PHE A 33 -6.03 -5.77 0.94
CA PHE A 33 -6.07 -5.22 -0.40
C PHE A 33 -6.74 -6.22 -1.33
N THR A 34 -7.72 -5.75 -2.10
CA THR A 34 -8.38 -6.51 -3.15
C THR A 34 -8.14 -5.79 -4.47
N GLY A 35 -7.18 -6.30 -5.25
CA GLY A 35 -6.88 -5.86 -6.61
C GLY A 35 -7.76 -6.55 -7.65
N LYS A 36 -7.50 -6.28 -8.93
CA LYS A 36 -8.17 -6.96 -10.04
C LYS A 36 -7.65 -8.38 -10.24
N SER A 37 -6.37 -8.61 -9.95
CA SER A 37 -5.69 -9.88 -10.21
C SER A 37 -5.44 -10.71 -8.95
N ARG A 38 -5.37 -10.06 -7.78
CA ARG A 38 -5.05 -10.72 -6.51
C ARG A 38 -5.63 -9.99 -5.31
N ALA A 39 -5.78 -10.73 -4.22
CA ALA A 39 -5.97 -10.17 -2.90
C ALA A 39 -4.70 -10.41 -2.06
N VAL A 40 -4.32 -9.44 -1.24
CA VAL A 40 -3.22 -9.57 -0.27
C VAL A 40 -3.64 -8.94 1.06
N GLY A 41 -3.23 -9.52 2.17
CA GLY A 41 -3.58 -8.99 3.48
C GLY A 41 -2.84 -9.73 4.59
N GLY A 42 -2.89 -9.16 5.78
CA GLY A 42 -2.21 -9.70 6.95
C GLY A 42 -2.05 -8.68 8.06
N SER A 43 -1.32 -9.07 9.10
CA SER A 43 -1.06 -8.24 10.27
C SER A 43 0.08 -7.28 9.99
N ILE A 44 -0.13 -5.99 10.21
CA ILE A 44 0.85 -4.94 9.95
C ILE A 44 1.97 -5.06 10.99
N ILE A 45 3.20 -5.23 10.51
CA ILE A 45 4.42 -5.24 11.34
C ILE A 45 5.01 -3.83 11.42
N SER A 46 5.13 -3.15 10.28
CA SER A 46 5.69 -1.80 10.23
C SER A 46 5.23 -1.04 9.00
N VAL A 47 5.19 0.28 9.13
CA VAL A 47 4.75 1.19 8.06
C VAL A 47 5.84 2.22 7.81
N GLY A 48 6.25 2.35 6.56
CA GLY A 48 7.28 3.27 6.12
C GLY A 48 6.88 3.98 4.83
N ARG A 49 7.82 4.76 4.31
CA ARG A 49 7.68 5.41 3.00
C ARG A 49 8.96 5.20 2.23
N THR A 50 8.84 4.79 0.98
CA THR A 50 9.99 4.56 0.11
C THR A 50 9.83 5.29 -1.21
N GLN A 51 10.93 5.72 -1.81
CA GLN A 51 10.95 6.33 -3.12
C GLN A 51 11.27 5.26 -4.17
N MET A 52 10.40 5.13 -5.18
CA MET A 52 10.59 4.20 -6.30
C MET A 52 10.32 4.94 -7.61
N GLY A 53 11.38 5.17 -8.38
CA GLY A 53 11.35 6.10 -9.51
C GLY A 53 11.00 7.51 -9.05
N THR A 54 10.09 8.17 -9.77
CA THR A 54 9.60 9.52 -9.43
C THR A 54 8.51 9.54 -8.37
N ASN A 55 8.07 8.37 -7.89
CA ASN A 55 6.92 8.25 -6.99
C ASN A 55 7.36 7.85 -5.58
N ARG A 56 6.72 8.44 -4.56
CA ARG A 56 6.77 7.90 -3.19
C ARG A 56 5.64 6.93 -2.96
N TRP A 57 5.98 5.81 -2.33
CA TRP A 57 5.06 4.74 -1.96
C TRP A 57 5.02 4.60 -0.43
N VAL A 58 3.88 4.12 0.07
CA VAL A 58 3.74 3.64 1.44
C VAL A 58 4.22 2.20 1.45
N HIS A 59 5.25 1.92 2.23
CA HIS A 59 5.77 0.58 2.41
C HIS A 59 5.13 -0.01 3.66
N VAL A 60 4.56 -1.20 3.54
CA VAL A 60 3.93 -1.93 4.63
C VAL A 60 4.61 -3.28 4.69
N ARG A 61 5.29 -3.53 5.81
CA ARG A 61 5.75 -4.88 6.15
C ARG A 61 4.65 -5.55 6.96
N TYR A 62 4.31 -6.78 6.63
CA TYR A 62 3.19 -7.48 7.24
C TYR A 62 3.46 -8.96 7.41
N ASP A 63 2.82 -9.57 8.40
CA ASP A 63 2.81 -11.01 8.61
C ASP A 63 1.65 -11.61 7.80
N ASP A 64 2.00 -12.53 6.92
CA ASP A 64 1.08 -13.39 6.17
C ASP A 64 1.36 -14.83 6.55
N GLN A 65 0.55 -15.38 7.45
CA GLN A 65 0.66 -16.76 7.93
C GLN A 65 2.06 -17.09 8.49
N GLY A 66 2.64 -16.20 9.29
CA GLY A 66 3.97 -16.38 9.88
C GLY A 66 5.13 -16.01 8.95
N GLN A 67 4.86 -15.51 7.73
CA GLN A 67 5.87 -15.00 6.82
C GLN A 67 5.80 -13.49 6.72
N ALA A 68 6.90 -12.82 7.07
CA ALA A 68 7.03 -11.38 6.86
C ALA A 68 7.15 -11.08 5.36
N ARG A 69 6.23 -10.27 4.84
CA ARG A 69 6.15 -9.83 3.45
C ARG A 69 6.14 -8.32 3.35
N ASP A 70 6.48 -7.83 2.17
CA ASP A 70 6.45 -6.41 1.84
C ASP A 70 5.31 -6.12 0.85
N ALA A 71 4.58 -5.04 1.11
CA ALA A 71 3.59 -4.49 0.21
C ALA A 71 3.84 -2.99 0.06
N TYR A 72 3.64 -2.50 -1.16
CA TYR A 72 3.83 -1.09 -1.48
C TYR A 72 2.53 -0.53 -2.04
N PHE A 73 2.00 0.48 -1.37
CA PHE A 73 0.75 1.12 -1.73
C PHE A 73 0.95 2.57 -2.14
N LYS A 74 0.16 3.01 -3.10
CA LYS A 74 0.07 4.41 -3.49
C LYS A 74 -1.39 4.78 -3.69
N ASP A 75 -1.77 5.95 -3.21
CA ASP A 75 -3.09 6.51 -3.50
C ASP A 75 -3.14 6.96 -4.96
N GLY A 76 -3.89 6.21 -5.77
CA GLY A 76 -4.16 6.49 -7.18
C GLY A 76 -5.40 7.35 -7.41
N GLY A 77 -6.01 7.88 -6.35
CA GLY A 77 -7.11 8.84 -6.43
C GLY A 77 -6.75 10.09 -7.25
N ALA A 78 -7.77 10.82 -7.68
CA ALA A 78 -7.63 12.00 -8.53
C ALA A 78 -6.75 11.75 -9.77
N LEU A 79 -6.95 10.62 -10.48
CA LEU A 79 -6.18 10.24 -11.67
C LEU A 79 -4.65 10.17 -11.44
N GLY A 80 -4.20 9.88 -10.22
CA GLY A 80 -2.77 9.81 -9.87
C GLY A 80 -2.21 11.10 -9.23
N TRP A 81 -3.01 12.16 -9.13
CA TRP A 81 -2.64 13.41 -8.44
C TRP A 81 -2.83 13.35 -6.92
N ALA A 82 -3.52 12.34 -6.38
CA ALA A 82 -3.72 12.21 -4.93
C ALA A 82 -2.39 12.16 -4.16
N GLY A 83 -1.32 11.58 -4.73
CA GLY A 83 0.01 11.60 -4.13
C GLY A 83 0.57 13.02 -3.89
N VAL A 84 0.28 13.97 -4.79
CA VAL A 84 0.66 15.39 -4.70
C VAL A 84 -0.26 16.15 -3.74
N LEU A 85 -1.54 15.78 -3.70
CA LEU A 85 -2.56 16.38 -2.81
C LEU A 85 -2.55 15.80 -1.38
N GLY A 86 -1.52 15.01 -1.01
CA GLY A 86 -1.37 14.47 0.35
C GLY A 86 -2.06 13.12 0.60
N GLY A 87 -2.65 12.49 -0.40
CA GLY A 87 -3.27 11.16 -0.34
C GLY A 87 -2.33 10.05 0.15
N ASN A 88 -1.04 10.12 -0.20
CA ASN A 88 -0.03 9.19 0.34
C ASN A 88 0.34 9.47 1.80
N LYS A 89 0.19 10.72 2.28
CA LYS A 89 0.38 11.04 3.71
C LYS A 89 -0.80 10.49 4.53
N ARG A 90 -2.03 10.65 4.04
CA ARG A 90 -3.24 10.08 4.66
C ARG A 90 -3.18 8.55 4.69
N LEU A 91 -2.77 7.92 3.58
CA LEU A 91 -2.61 6.47 3.52
C LEU A 91 -1.60 5.95 4.56
N ALA A 92 -0.43 6.61 4.67
CA ALA A 92 0.56 6.23 5.68
C ALA A 92 0.04 6.43 7.12
N ALA A 93 -0.74 7.49 7.37
CA ALA A 93 -1.36 7.74 8.66
C ALA A 93 -2.44 6.71 9.01
N GLU A 94 -3.26 6.26 8.05
CA GLU A 94 -4.25 5.19 8.26
C GLU A 94 -3.58 3.87 8.64
N PHE A 95 -2.50 3.50 7.95
CA PHE A 95 -1.69 2.34 8.31
C PHE A 95 -1.03 2.49 9.68
N GLY A 96 -0.45 3.66 9.97
CA GLY A 96 0.20 3.93 11.25
C GLY A 96 -0.78 3.91 12.43
N ALA A 97 -1.98 4.49 12.26
CA ALA A 97 -3.03 4.48 13.28
C ALA A 97 -3.59 3.08 13.54
N ALA A 98 -3.58 2.21 12.53
CA ALA A 98 -4.03 0.83 12.70
C ALA A 98 -2.98 -0.07 13.36
N ALA A 99 -1.69 0.21 13.16
CA ALA A 99 -0.58 -0.56 13.71
C ALA A 99 -0.23 -0.22 15.17
N ALA A 100 -0.87 0.80 15.74
CA ALA A 100 -0.71 1.23 17.13
C ALA A 100 -1.74 0.55 18.04
#